data_AF-A0A349TJN9-F1
#
_entry.id   AF-A0A349TJN9-F1
#
_cell.length_a   1.000
_cell.length_b   1.000
_cell.length_c   1.000
_cell.angle_alpha   90.00
_cell.angle_beta   90.00
_cell.angle_gamma   90.00
#
_symmetry.space_group_name_H-M   'P 1'
#
loop_
_entity.id
_entity.type
_entity.pdbx_description
1 polymer ?
#
loop_
_entity_poly.entity_id
_entity_poly.type
_entity_poly.pdbx_seq_one_letter_code
_entity_poly.pdbx_strand_id
1 'polypeptide(L)'
;MNSSSQFIDVANQTISNQLSLTAIPKRISYASREIWELQNRLTHRAHRTIDATLNHPRFRAAYDFLLLREAAGESLGESGEWWTVYQFGDTTQRDELLEQLPNTRRKRRRKRRSSASNNSD
;
A
#
# COMPACT_ATOMS: atom_id res chain seq x y z
N MET A 1 16.75 6.43 -2.04
CA MET A 1 16.27 6.60 -0.66
C MET A 1 14.87 6.01 -0.59
N ASN A 2 14.56 5.19 0.41
CA ASN A 2 13.25 4.53 0.53
C ASN A 2 12.19 5.59 0.84
N SER A 3 11.34 5.96 -0.13
CA SER A 3 10.28 6.96 0.07
C SER A 3 9.34 6.63 1.23
N SER A 4 9.22 5.35 1.57
CA SER A 4 8.46 4.86 2.72
C SER A 4 9.06 5.25 4.08
N SER A 5 10.38 5.34 4.23
CA SER A 5 11.00 5.71 5.51
C SER A 5 10.88 7.22 5.78
N GLN A 6 11.04 8.05 4.75
CA GLN A 6 10.88 9.50 4.88
C GLN A 6 9.45 9.90 5.30
N PHE A 7 8.44 9.20 4.80
CA PHE A 7 7.05 9.46 5.15
C PHE A 7 6.77 9.22 6.64
N ILE A 8 7.28 8.11 7.20
CA ILE A 8 7.10 7.78 8.62
C ILE A 8 7.76 8.83 9.51
N ASP A 9 8.94 9.31 9.14
CA ASP A 9 9.67 10.34 9.89
C ASP A 9 8.88 11.66 9.92
N VAL A 10 8.39 12.11 8.75
CA VAL A 10 7.56 13.33 8.64
C VAL A 10 6.23 13.17 9.40
N ALA A 11 5.59 12.00 9.34
CA ALA A 11 4.37 11.71 10.09
C ALA A 11 4.60 11.79 11.61
N ASN A 12 5.72 11.23 12.09
CA ASN A 12 6.12 11.30 13.49
C ASN A 12 6.40 12.74 13.93
N GLN A 13 7.11 13.52 13.11
CA GLN A 13 7.39 14.92 13.39
C GLN A 13 6.11 15.76 13.45
N THR A 14 5.18 15.56 12.51
CA THR A 14 3.88 16.26 12.48
C THR A 14 3.07 15.99 13.74
N ILE A 15 3.00 14.73 14.18
CA ILE A 15 2.32 14.36 15.42
C ILE A 15 3.01 14.98 16.65
N SER A 16 4.34 14.99 16.69
CA SER A 16 5.12 15.59 17.77
C SER A 16 4.84 17.09 17.89
N ASN A 17 4.79 17.79 16.75
CA ASN A 17 4.46 19.22 16.71
C ASN A 17 3.04 19.46 17.23
N GLN A 18 2.07 18.65 16.80
CA GLN A 18 0.68 18.80 17.23
C GLN A 18 0.48 18.52 18.73
N LEU A 19 1.23 17.57 19.30
CA LEU A 19 1.17 17.25 20.73
C LEU A 19 1.60 18.42 21.63
N SER A 20 2.42 19.34 21.12
CA SER A 20 2.79 20.58 21.84
C SER A 20 1.62 21.58 21.97
N LEU A 21 0.64 21.51 21.07
CA LEU A 21 -0.51 22.41 21.02
C LEU A 21 -1.75 21.79 21.70
N THR A 22 -1.96 20.49 21.48
CA THR A 22 -3.15 19.78 21.94
C THR A 22 -2.80 18.38 22.39
N ALA A 23 -3.28 17.98 23.56
CA ALA A 23 -3.12 16.61 24.04
C ALA A 23 -3.93 15.64 23.17
N ILE A 24 -3.22 14.83 22.38
CA ILE A 24 -3.82 13.78 21.56
C ILE A 24 -3.54 12.43 22.22
N PRO A 25 -4.57 11.63 22.55
CA PRO A 25 -4.35 10.29 23.06
C PRO A 25 -3.61 9.40 22.06
N LYS A 26 -2.65 8.59 22.54
CA LYS A 26 -1.81 7.72 21.69
C LYS A 26 -2.60 6.88 20.68
N ARG A 27 -3.78 6.37 21.07
CA ARG A 27 -4.66 5.58 20.19
C ARG A 27 -5.07 6.33 18.91
N ILE A 28 -5.26 7.65 18.99
CA ILE A 28 -5.65 8.51 17.87
C ILE A 28 -4.44 8.80 16.99
N SER A 29 -3.28 9.06 17.59
CA SER A 29 -2.03 9.23 16.85
C SER A 29 -1.67 7.95 16.08
N TYR A 30 -1.79 6.78 16.71
CA TYR A 30 -1.54 5.49 16.05
C TYR A 30 -2.55 5.24 14.92
N ALA A 31 -3.82 5.55 15.15
CA ALA A 31 -4.84 5.48 14.11
C ALA A 31 -4.49 6.30 12.87
N SER A 32 -4.04 7.53 13.09
CA SER A 32 -3.68 8.45 12.02
C SER A 32 -2.49 7.91 11.21
N ARG A 33 -1.45 7.40 11.89
CA ARG A 33 -0.30 6.78 11.23
C ARG A 33 -0.68 5.58 10.37
N GLU A 34 -1.52 4.68 10.90
CA GLU A 34 -1.96 3.50 10.14
C GLU A 34 -2.76 3.91 8.89
N ILE A 35 -3.63 4.92 8.99
CA ILE A 35 -4.38 5.47 7.85
C ILE A 35 -3.43 6.06 6.80
N TRP A 36 -2.42 6.80 7.24
CA TRP A 36 -1.41 7.42 6.40
C TRP A 36 -0.50 6.39 5.72
N GLU A 37 -0.07 5.35 6.43
CA GLU A 37 0.71 4.24 5.84
C GLU A 37 -0.07 3.48 4.77
N LEU A 38 -1.38 3.30 4.98
CA LEU A 38 -2.26 2.68 4.00
C LEU A 38 -2.35 3.48 2.70
N GLN A 39 -2.20 4.81 2.73
CA GLN A 39 -2.26 5.65 1.52
C GLN A 39 -1.24 5.18 0.47
N ASN A 40 -0.02 4.85 0.89
CA ASN A 40 0.99 4.36 -0.04
C ASN A 40 0.60 3.02 -0.67
N ARG A 41 -0.08 2.14 0.08
CA ARG A 41 -0.56 0.84 -0.43
C ARG A 41 -1.77 1.00 -1.35
N LEU A 42 -2.64 1.96 -1.05
CA LEU A 42 -3.82 2.27 -1.86
C LEU A 42 -3.42 2.86 -3.21
N THR A 43 -2.39 3.71 -3.26
CA THR A 43 -1.88 4.31 -4.51
C THR A 43 -0.96 3.34 -5.27
N HIS A 44 -0.07 2.62 -4.57
CA HIS A 44 0.81 1.61 -5.17
C HIS A 44 0.16 0.22 -5.08
N ARG A 45 -0.87 0.04 -5.91
CA ARG A 45 -1.60 -1.21 -6.06
C ARG A 45 -0.65 -2.32 -6.53
N ALA A 46 -0.44 -3.34 -5.71
CA ALA A 46 0.31 -4.54 -6.07
C ALA A 46 -0.53 -5.78 -5.79
N HIS A 47 -0.58 -6.71 -6.74
CA HIS A 47 -1.42 -7.92 -6.67
C HIS A 47 -1.33 -8.67 -5.33
N ARG A 48 -0.13 -8.78 -4.75
CA ARG A 48 0.08 -9.54 -3.50
C ARG A 48 -0.44 -8.81 -2.25
N THR A 49 -0.56 -7.48 -2.30
CA THR A 49 -0.90 -6.66 -1.13
C THR A 49 -2.35 -6.20 -1.12
N ILE A 50 -3.10 -6.42 -2.20
CA ILE A 50 -4.48 -5.94 -2.34
C ILE A 50 -5.40 -6.59 -1.30
N ASP A 51 -5.43 -7.92 -1.21
CA ASP A 51 -6.25 -8.62 -0.21
C ASP A 51 -5.88 -8.22 1.22
N ALA A 52 -4.59 -8.07 1.50
CA ALA A 52 -4.09 -7.65 2.81
C ALA A 52 -4.46 -6.18 3.13
N THR A 53 -4.57 -5.34 2.09
CA THR A 53 -4.97 -3.93 2.24
C THR A 53 -6.48 -3.83 2.48
N LEU A 54 -7.28 -4.59 1.73
CA LEU A 54 -8.75 -4.64 1.89
C LEU A 54 -9.15 -5.15 3.27
N ASN A 55 -8.48 -6.19 3.77
CA ASN A 55 -8.77 -6.78 5.08
C ASN A 55 -8.24 -5.96 6.27
N HIS A 56 -7.57 -4.83 6.04
CA HIS A 56 -7.04 -4.02 7.13
C HIS A 56 -8.18 -3.35 7.92
N PRO A 57 -8.15 -3.34 9.27
CA PRO A 57 -9.25 -2.79 10.09
C PRO A 57 -9.53 -1.30 9.82
N ARG A 58 -8.55 -0.58 9.30
CA ARG A 58 -8.65 0.86 8.95
C ARG A 58 -8.78 1.14 7.47
N PHE A 59 -9.01 0.11 6.65
CA PHE A 59 -9.16 0.28 5.21
C PHE A 59 -10.23 1.32 4.89
N ARG A 60 -11.41 1.26 5.53
CA ARG A 60 -12.50 2.22 5.27
C ARG A 60 -12.07 3.67 5.51
N ALA A 61 -11.45 3.96 6.64
CA ALA A 61 -10.98 5.31 6.95
C ALA A 61 -9.88 5.78 5.97
N ALA A 62 -8.99 4.88 5.54
CA ALA A 62 -7.97 5.19 4.56
C ALA A 62 -8.54 5.40 3.15
N TYR A 63 -9.57 4.64 2.78
CA TYR A 63 -10.30 4.80 1.52
C TYR A 63 -11.08 6.12 1.49
N ASP A 64 -11.79 6.46 2.55
CA ASP A 64 -12.49 7.75 2.64
C ASP A 64 -11.51 8.92 2.55
N PHE A 65 -10.34 8.81 3.20
CA PHE A 65 -9.28 9.81 3.08
C PHE A 65 -8.70 9.89 1.66
N LEU A 66 -8.57 8.75 0.95
CA LEU A 66 -8.13 8.71 -0.44
C LEU A 66 -9.11 9.48 -1.35
N LEU A 67 -10.41 9.27 -1.18
CA LEU A 67 -11.43 10.00 -1.94
C LEU A 67 -11.40 11.51 -1.67
N LEU A 68 -11.17 11.91 -0.43
CA LEU A 68 -11.01 13.34 -0.09
C LEU A 68 -9.77 13.95 -0.76
N ARG A 69 -8.66 13.21 -0.83
CA ARG A 69 -7.45 13.66 -1.53
C ARG A 69 -7.67 13.80 -3.03
N GLU A 70 -8.38 12.86 -3.64
CA GLU A 70 -8.75 12.91 -5.05
C GLU A 70 -9.70 14.08 -5.34
N ALA A 71 -10.72 14.29 -4.50
CA ALA A 71 -11.61 15.44 -4.58
C ALA A 71 -10.90 16.79 -4.36
N ALA A 72 -9.80 16.80 -3.60
CA ALA A 72 -8.94 17.97 -3.44
C ALA A 72 -8.04 18.25 -4.66
N GLY A 73 -8.11 17.43 -5.71
CA GLY A 73 -7.38 17.62 -6.98
C GLY A 73 -6.01 16.94 -7.03
N GLU A 74 -5.70 16.02 -6.10
CA GLU A 74 -4.46 15.27 -6.14
C GLU A 74 -4.50 14.20 -7.24
N SER A 75 -3.46 14.13 -8.08
CA SER A 75 -3.37 13.14 -9.16
C SER A 75 -2.97 11.76 -8.61
N LEU A 76 -3.96 10.98 -8.19
CA LEU A 76 -3.78 9.65 -7.59
C LEU A 76 -3.98 8.49 -8.57
N GLY A 77 -4.05 8.77 -9.88
CA GLY A 77 -4.18 7.74 -10.93
C GLY A 77 -5.43 6.88 -10.78
N GLU A 78 -6.56 7.54 -10.49
CA GLU A 78 -7.89 6.91 -10.36
C GLU A 78 -7.88 5.75 -9.35
N SER A 79 -7.11 5.93 -8.27
CA SER A 79 -7.03 4.95 -7.19
C SER A 79 -8.37 4.80 -6.47
N GLY A 80 -9.12 5.89 -6.27
CA GLY A 80 -10.44 5.84 -5.66
C GLY A 80 -11.43 4.98 -6.45
N GLU A 81 -11.56 5.24 -7.76
CA GLU A 81 -12.46 4.49 -8.64
C GLU A 81 -12.11 3.00 -8.67
N TRP A 82 -10.82 2.66 -8.84
CA TRP A 82 -10.38 1.26 -8.84
C TRP A 82 -10.75 0.52 -7.55
N TRP A 83 -10.53 1.14 -6.38
CA TRP A 83 -10.91 0.53 -5.10
C TRP A 83 -12.42 0.47 -4.91
N THR A 84 -13.18 1.36 -5.53
CA THR A 84 -14.66 1.30 -5.57
C THR A 84 -15.10 0.04 -6.32
N VAL A 85 -14.63 -0.12 -7.56
CA VAL A 85 -14.97 -1.27 -8.40
C VAL A 85 -14.49 -2.58 -7.75
N TYR A 86 -13.31 -2.61 -7.15
CA TYR A 86 -12.81 -3.80 -6.47
C TYR A 86 -13.63 -4.18 -5.21
N GLN A 87 -14.15 -3.20 -4.46
CA GLN A 87 -14.98 -3.45 -3.27
C GLN A 87 -16.36 -3.99 -3.64
N PHE A 88 -17.01 -3.38 -4.62
CA PHE A 88 -18.42 -3.65 -4.96
C PHE A 88 -18.60 -4.59 -6.14
N GLY A 89 -17.55 -4.84 -6.92
CA GLY A 89 -17.60 -5.71 -8.08
C GLY A 89 -17.82 -7.17 -7.73
N ASP A 90 -18.15 -7.97 -8.72
CA ASP A 90 -18.23 -9.43 -8.58
C ASP A 90 -16.83 -10.08 -8.63
N THR A 91 -16.76 -11.40 -8.50
CA THR A 91 -15.48 -12.13 -8.53
C THR A 91 -14.76 -11.94 -9.86
N THR A 92 -15.49 -11.94 -10.98
CA THR A 92 -14.93 -11.80 -12.33
C THR A 92 -14.30 -10.41 -12.52
N GLN A 93 -14.99 -9.35 -12.12
CA GLN A 93 -14.47 -7.98 -12.16
C GLN A 93 -13.24 -7.80 -11.27
N ARG A 94 -13.21 -8.42 -10.08
CA ARG A 94 -12.02 -8.39 -9.22
C ARG A 94 -10.82 -9.06 -9.89
N ASP A 95 -11.02 -10.22 -10.51
CA ASP A 95 -9.97 -10.94 -11.20
C ASP A 95 -9.43 -10.15 -12.40
N GLU A 96 -10.31 -9.54 -13.20
CA GLU A 96 -9.92 -8.66 -14.32
C GLU A 96 -9.07 -7.46 -13.84
N LEU A 97 -9.48 -6.79 -12.76
CA LEU A 97 -8.72 -5.69 -12.17
C LEU A 97 -7.34 -6.15 -11.65
N LEU A 98 -7.26 -7.36 -11.10
CA LEU A 98 -6.02 -7.95 -10.62
C LEU A 98 -5.06 -8.30 -11.76
N GLU A 99 -5.58 -8.77 -12.90
CA GLU A 99 -4.79 -9.09 -14.09
C GLU A 99 -4.19 -7.85 -14.77
N GLN A 100 -4.91 -6.73 -14.73
CA GLN A 100 -4.44 -5.46 -15.29
C GLN A 100 -3.27 -4.84 -14.50
N LEU A 101 -3.05 -5.27 -13.25
CA LEU A 101 -1.98 -4.75 -12.43
C LEU A 101 -0.61 -5.30 -12.84
N PRO A 102 0.46 -4.48 -12.77
CA PRO A 102 1.79 -4.89 -13.14
C PRO A 102 2.24 -6.07 -12.26
N ASN A 103 2.33 -7.25 -12.86
CA ASN A 103 2.73 -8.46 -12.17
C ASN A 103 4.25 -8.41 -11.92
N THR A 104 4.64 -7.88 -10.76
CA THR A 104 6.02 -7.95 -10.24
C THR A 104 6.39 -9.38 -9.77
N ARG A 105 5.95 -10.42 -10.48
CA ARG A 105 6.70 -11.68 -10.55
C ARG A 105 8.00 -11.37 -11.27
N ARG A 106 8.97 -10.77 -10.55
CA ARG A 106 10.40 -10.91 -10.87
C ARG A 106 10.58 -12.41 -11.08
N LYS A 107 10.72 -12.82 -12.35
CA LYS A 107 11.23 -14.14 -12.73
C LYS A 107 12.48 -14.32 -11.89
N ARG A 108 12.37 -15.05 -10.78
CA ARG A 108 13.51 -15.52 -10.00
C ARG A 108 14.28 -16.34 -11.01
N ARG A 109 15.25 -15.71 -11.67
CA ARG A 109 16.17 -16.33 -12.59
C ARG A 109 16.88 -17.37 -11.74
N ARG A 110 16.38 -18.61 -11.75
CA ARG A 110 16.95 -19.75 -11.03
C ARG A 110 18.40 -19.75 -11.46
N LYS A 111 19.29 -19.29 -10.58
CA LYS A 111 20.73 -19.38 -10.80
C LYS A 111 20.97 -20.88 -10.86
N ARG A 112 21.08 -21.42 -12.08
CA ARG A 112 21.51 -22.79 -12.33
C ARG A 112 22.82 -22.92 -11.59
N ARG A 113 22.80 -23.60 -10.44
CA ARG A 113 24.02 -24.13 -9.84
C ARG A 113 24.51 -25.14 -10.86
N SER A 114 25.51 -24.76 -11.64
CA SER A 114 26.26 -25.70 -12.46
C SER A 114 26.87 -26.71 -11.49
N SER A 115 26.26 -27.89 -11.45
CA SER A 115 26.88 -29.09 -10.93
C SER A 115 28.12 -29.36 -11.79
N ALA A 116 29.29 -28.95 -11.30
CA ALA A 116 30.54 -29.54 -11.75
C ALA A 116 30.69 -30.85 -10.98
N SER A 117 30.30 -31.95 -11.59
CA SER A 117 30.71 -33.30 -11.19
C SER A 117 31.70 -33.85 -12.21
N ASN A 118 32.71 -34.54 -11.67
CA ASN A 118 33.67 -35.46 -12.30
C ASN A 118 34.87 -34.84 -13.02
N ASN A 119 36.09 -35.18 -12.58
CA ASN A 119 36.66 -36.48 -12.94
C ASN A 119 37.80 -36.92 -12.00
N SER A 120 37.94 -38.24 -11.90
CA SER A 120 38.98 -39.01 -11.20
C SER A 120 40.38 -38.82 -11.80
N ASP A 121 41.40 -38.71 -10.94
CA ASP A 121 42.62 -39.54 -10.87
C ASP A 121 43.43 -39.15 -9.61
#